data_AF-A0A7V4HVZ2-F1
#
_entry.id   AF-A0A7V4HVZ2-F1
#
_cell.length_a   1.000
_cell.length_b   1.000
_cell.length_c   1.000
_cell.angle_alpha   90.00
_cell.angle_beta   90.00
_cell.angle_gamma   90.00
#
_symmetry.space_group_name_H-M   'P 1'
#
loop_
_entity.id
_entity.type
_entity.pdbx_description
1 polymer ?
#
loop_
_entity_poly.entity_id
_entity_poly.type
_entity_poly.pdbx_seq_one_letter_code
_entity_poly.pdbx_strand_id
1 'polypeptide(L)'
;MMGGGFGMGGMGMGGMGGMGGMGGQGMFNVAPEKVGQIKVTTVCLEHGKPEPRPSMKYEIKPIDQATDKPVVHEICASLGRRELSQRVAQIAAWHVNNDMSWEELAKKQYKYATGMTRPYFTREEIQAAMQAVTAASLAVEKTKAASPASSVSQNSPK
;
A
#
# COMPACT_ATOMS: atom_id res chain seq x y z
N MET A 1 -8.90 -66.21 -19.95
CA MET A 1 -7.70 -65.43 -20.33
C MET A 1 -7.73 -64.17 -19.49
N MET A 2 -6.97 -64.13 -18.37
CA MET A 2 -5.64 -63.49 -18.20
C MET A 2 -5.81 -62.01 -17.77
N GLY A 3 -5.25 -61.46 -16.68
CA GLY A 3 -4.40 -61.93 -15.57
C GLY A 3 -3.95 -60.71 -14.71
N GLY A 4 -3.55 -60.96 -13.45
CA GLY A 4 -2.64 -60.15 -12.57
C GLY A 4 -3.07 -58.74 -12.12
N GLY A 5 -2.92 -58.25 -10.88
CA GLY A 5 -2.19 -58.70 -9.68
C GLY A 5 -1.10 -57.68 -9.26
N PHE A 6 -1.38 -56.80 -8.28
CA PHE A 6 -0.46 -56.04 -7.36
C PHE A 6 -1.36 -55.20 -6.42
N GLY A 7 -1.28 -55.13 -5.10
CA GLY A 7 -0.29 -55.62 -4.13
C GLY A 7 0.21 -54.50 -3.20
N MET A 8 -0.50 -54.27 -2.08
CA MET A 8 0.04 -53.97 -0.73
C MET A 8 0.71 -52.61 -0.36
N GLY A 9 0.21 -52.03 0.76
CA GLY A 9 0.99 -51.31 1.78
C GLY A 9 0.86 -49.77 1.78
N GLY A 10 0.53 -49.06 2.87
CA GLY A 10 0.26 -49.42 4.26
C GLY A 10 -0.14 -48.16 5.05
N MET A 11 -1.01 -48.34 6.04
CA MET A 11 -1.16 -47.39 7.16
C MET A 11 0.11 -47.45 8.01
N GLY A 12 0.67 -46.29 8.41
CA GLY A 12 1.85 -46.23 9.25
C GLY A 12 2.27 -44.82 9.66
N MET A 13 1.64 -44.34 10.74
CA MET A 13 2.19 -43.53 11.84
C MET A 13 3.59 -42.90 11.69
N GLY A 14 3.63 -41.56 11.78
CA GLY A 14 4.79 -40.74 12.16
C GLY A 14 4.34 -39.27 12.17
N GLY A 15 4.20 -38.58 13.29
CA GLY A 15 5.12 -38.55 14.42
C GLY A 15 6.18 -37.47 14.21
N MET A 16 5.77 -36.21 14.02
CA MET A 16 6.64 -35.03 14.12
C MET A 16 5.72 -33.85 14.47
N GLY A 17 5.64 -33.39 15.71
CA GLY A 17 6.75 -33.07 16.59
C GLY A 17 7.05 -31.59 16.45
N GLY A 18 6.34 -30.77 17.23
CA GLY A 18 6.75 -29.44 17.71
C GLY A 18 7.31 -28.43 16.72
N MET A 19 6.50 -27.43 16.37
CA MET A 19 6.94 -26.03 16.35
C MET A 19 5.68 -25.18 16.48
N GLY A 20 5.30 -24.79 17.69
CA GLY A 20 5.98 -23.68 18.36
C GLY A 20 5.21 -22.42 17.98
N GLY A 21 4.20 -22.10 18.78
CA GLY A 21 3.46 -20.86 18.63
C GLY A 21 4.37 -19.64 18.77
N MET A 22 4.07 -18.60 18.01
CA MET A 22 4.34 -17.19 18.28
C MET A 22 3.78 -16.45 17.05
N GLY A 23 2.70 -15.68 17.14
CA GLY A 23 2.46 -14.68 18.17
C GLY A 23 3.35 -13.48 17.89
N GLY A 24 2.72 -12.35 17.58
CA GLY A 24 3.29 -11.03 17.82
C GLY A 24 4.25 -10.50 16.75
N GLN A 25 3.75 -9.50 16.02
CA GLN A 25 4.30 -8.14 16.07
C GLN A 25 5.78 -8.03 16.48
N GLY A 26 6.68 -7.87 15.51
CA GLY A 26 8.00 -7.32 15.77
C GLY A 26 9.10 -7.83 14.85
N MET A 27 10.07 -6.95 14.63
CA MET A 27 11.44 -7.24 14.16
C MET A 27 11.66 -7.08 12.64
N PHE A 28 11.56 -5.83 12.17
CA PHE A 28 12.56 -5.31 11.22
C PHE A 28 13.95 -5.39 11.89
N ASN A 29 14.51 -6.59 12.02
CA ASN A 29 15.87 -6.77 12.49
C ASN A 29 16.75 -7.08 11.28
N VAL A 30 17.18 -6.02 10.61
CA VAL A 30 18.22 -6.11 9.60
C VAL A 30 19.53 -6.16 10.37
N ALA A 31 20.19 -7.31 10.40
CA ALA A 31 21.48 -7.43 11.05
C ALA A 31 22.44 -6.37 10.50
N PRO A 32 23.33 -5.79 11.32
CA PRO A 32 24.29 -4.79 10.86
C PRO A 32 24.96 -5.26 9.57
N GLU A 33 25.03 -4.37 8.57
CA GLU A 33 25.66 -4.61 7.27
C GLU A 33 25.01 -5.69 6.39
N LYS A 34 23.86 -6.27 6.79
CA LYS A 34 23.11 -7.19 5.92
C LYS A 34 22.08 -6.44 5.08
N VAL A 35 21.98 -6.81 3.81
CA VAL A 35 20.95 -6.31 2.90
C VAL A 35 19.74 -7.25 2.98
N GLY A 36 18.59 -6.71 3.40
CA GLY A 36 17.31 -7.41 3.41
C GLY A 36 16.43 -7.02 2.23
N GLN A 37 15.68 -7.96 1.67
CA GLN A 37 14.60 -7.68 0.73
C GLN A 37 13.29 -7.52 1.50
N ILE A 38 12.67 -6.35 1.38
CA ILE A 38 11.41 -6.03 2.07
C ILE A 38 10.35 -5.72 1.03
N LYS A 39 9.17 -6.33 1.18
CA LYS A 39 8.01 -6.02 0.36
C LYS A 39 7.34 -4.76 0.92
N VAL A 40 7.39 -3.68 0.15
CA VAL A 40 6.75 -2.41 0.48
C VAL A 40 5.56 -2.19 -0.46
N THR A 41 4.40 -1.88 0.11
CA THR A 41 3.25 -1.45 -0.69
C THR A 41 3.43 0.01 -1.06
N THR A 42 3.48 0.30 -2.36
CA THR A 42 3.72 1.65 -2.89
C THR A 42 2.61 2.06 -3.85
N VAL A 43 2.48 3.37 -4.07
CA VAL A 43 1.57 3.94 -5.07
C VAL A 43 2.29 5.03 -5.85
N CYS A 44 1.90 5.22 -7.11
CA CYS A 44 2.42 6.27 -7.97
C CYS A 44 1.76 7.60 -7.59
N LEU A 45 2.50 8.55 -7.02
CA LEU A 45 1.95 9.87 -6.71
C LEU A 45 1.63 10.69 -7.97
N GLU A 46 2.35 10.41 -9.05
CA GLU A 46 2.36 11.22 -10.26
C GLU A 46 1.84 10.39 -11.42
N HIS A 47 0.80 10.87 -12.08
CA HIS A 47 0.18 10.14 -13.19
C HIS A 47 0.97 10.36 -14.49
N GLY A 48 1.20 9.28 -15.26
CA GLY A 48 1.81 9.36 -16.59
C GLY A 48 3.34 9.25 -16.62
N LYS A 49 4.00 9.13 -15.45
CA LYS A 49 5.43 8.78 -15.41
C LYS A 49 5.65 7.33 -15.84
N PRO A 50 6.85 7.00 -16.37
CA PRO A 50 7.17 5.64 -16.76
C PRO A 50 6.98 4.65 -15.60
N GLU A 51 6.47 3.47 -15.94
CA GLU A 51 6.27 2.39 -14.97
C GLU A 51 7.60 2.02 -14.28
N PRO A 52 7.62 1.79 -12.94
CA PRO A 52 8.78 1.31 -12.22
C PRO A 52 9.40 0.06 -12.87
N ARG A 53 10.72 0.09 -13.10
CA ARG A 53 11.51 -1.04 -13.63
C ARG A 53 12.61 -1.42 -12.65
N PRO A 54 12.95 -2.71 -12.51
CA PRO A 54 14.00 -3.14 -11.56
C PRO A 54 15.37 -2.50 -11.79
N SER A 55 15.66 -2.07 -13.03
CA SER A 55 16.94 -1.44 -13.40
C SER A 55 17.04 0.04 -13.00
N MET A 56 15.96 0.68 -12.54
CA MET A 56 16.01 2.06 -12.10
C MET A 56 16.68 2.17 -10.73
N LYS A 57 17.44 3.25 -10.52
CA LYS A 57 18.02 3.54 -9.20
C LYS A 57 16.94 4.16 -8.33
N TYR A 58 16.62 3.50 -7.22
CA TYR A 58 15.62 3.97 -6.25
C TYR A 58 16.31 4.50 -5.00
N GLU A 59 15.78 5.59 -4.47
CA GLU A 59 16.20 6.20 -3.21
C GLU A 59 14.96 6.40 -2.34
N ILE A 60 15.05 6.08 -1.05
CA ILE A 60 13.97 6.35 -0.10
C ILE A 60 14.12 7.80 0.35
N LYS A 61 13.10 8.61 0.06
CA LYS A 61 13.04 10.02 0.45
C LYS A 61 11.83 10.28 1.36
N PRO A 62 11.92 11.27 2.27
CA PRO A 62 10.76 11.78 2.99
C PRO A 62 9.67 12.23 2.03
N ILE A 63 8.41 11.99 2.41
CA ILE A 63 7.24 12.32 1.58
C ILE A 63 7.10 13.83 1.33
N ASP A 64 7.60 14.67 2.24
CA ASP A 64 7.65 16.14 2.07
C ASP A 64 8.46 16.56 0.84
N GLN A 65 9.44 15.76 0.40
CA GLN A 65 10.21 16.05 -0.82
C GLN A 65 9.44 15.72 -2.10
N ALA A 66 8.35 14.95 -2.00
CA ALA A 66 7.56 14.52 -3.15
C ALA A 66 6.27 15.33 -3.32
N THR A 67 5.63 15.77 -2.23
CA THR A 67 4.39 16.56 -2.28
C THR A 67 4.18 17.33 -0.98
N ASP A 68 3.70 18.57 -1.09
CA ASP A 68 3.34 19.42 0.05
C ASP A 68 1.87 19.24 0.48
N LYS A 69 1.09 18.41 -0.23
CA LYS A 69 -0.35 18.26 0.00
C LYS A 69 -0.60 17.36 1.23
N PRO A 70 -1.05 17.88 2.39
CA PRO A 70 -1.17 17.09 3.62
C PRO A 70 -2.18 15.94 3.52
N VAL A 71 -3.18 16.07 2.65
CA VAL A 71 -4.15 14.99 2.37
C VAL A 71 -3.45 13.78 1.73
N VAL A 72 -2.44 14.00 0.87
CA VAL A 72 -1.66 12.90 0.26
C VAL A 72 -0.81 12.20 1.32
N HIS A 73 -0.26 12.94 2.28
CA HIS A 73 0.47 12.37 3.41
C HIS A 73 -0.41 11.42 4.21
N GLU A 74 -1.64 11.84 4.52
CA GLU A 74 -2.59 11.00 5.25
C GLU A 74 -3.03 9.76 4.46
N ILE A 75 -3.22 9.89 3.14
CA ILE A 75 -3.52 8.74 2.26
C ILE A 75 -2.36 7.73 2.29
N CYS A 76 -1.11 8.19 2.17
CA CYS A 76 0.07 7.34 2.23
C CYS A 76 0.24 6.69 3.62
N ALA A 77 -0.03 7.44 4.69
CA ALA A 77 0.00 6.91 6.05
C ALA A 77 -1.08 5.84 6.26
N SER A 78 -2.31 6.08 5.78
CA SER A 78 -3.43 5.12 5.82
C SER A 78 -3.11 3.83 5.04
N LEU A 79 -2.42 3.94 3.90
CA LEU A 79 -1.91 2.79 3.15
C LEU A 79 -0.86 2.02 3.96
N GLY A 80 0.07 2.71 4.62
CA GLY A 80 1.09 2.11 5.49
C GLY A 80 0.49 1.40 6.71
N ARG A 81 -0.60 1.94 7.27
CA ARG A 81 -1.39 1.33 8.35
C ARG A 81 -2.30 0.19 7.86
N ARG A 82 -2.36 -0.07 6.54
CA ARG A 82 -3.21 -1.09 5.90
C ARG A 82 -4.71 -0.84 6.04
N GLU A 83 -5.12 0.40 6.24
CA GLU A 83 -6.52 0.83 6.30
C GLU A 83 -7.13 1.00 4.90
N LEU A 84 -6.27 1.31 3.91
CA LEU A 84 -6.65 1.45 2.51
C LEU A 84 -6.02 0.36 1.66
N SER A 85 -6.76 -0.13 0.68
CA SER A 85 -6.18 -0.98 -0.37
C SER A 85 -5.28 -0.14 -1.27
N GLN A 86 -4.23 -0.77 -1.83
CA GLN A 86 -3.30 -0.10 -2.74
C GLN A 86 -4.01 0.54 -3.93
N ARG A 87 -5.05 -0.13 -4.46
CA ARG A 87 -5.83 0.36 -5.62
C ARG A 87 -6.63 1.61 -5.27
N VAL A 88 -7.28 1.62 -4.10
CA VAL A 88 -8.01 2.79 -3.59
C VAL A 88 -7.06 3.97 -3.32
N ALA A 89 -5.92 3.69 -2.69
CA ALA A 89 -4.88 4.70 -2.44
C ALA A 89 -4.31 5.29 -3.74
N GLN A 90 -4.14 4.47 -4.79
CA GLN A 90 -3.67 4.92 -6.11
C GLN A 90 -4.64 5.91 -6.76
N ILE A 91 -5.95 5.63 -6.70
CA ILE A 91 -7.00 6.52 -7.23
C ILE A 91 -6.99 7.84 -6.44
N ALA A 92 -7.00 7.75 -5.11
CA ALA A 92 -7.02 8.92 -4.23
C ALA A 92 -5.78 9.80 -4.42
N ALA A 93 -4.59 9.19 -4.52
CA ALA A 93 -3.34 9.91 -4.80
C ALA A 93 -3.40 10.64 -6.15
N TRP A 94 -3.92 10.00 -7.21
CA TRP A 94 -4.04 10.67 -8.51
C TRP A 94 -5.05 11.81 -8.51
N HIS A 95 -6.19 11.64 -7.85
CA HIS A 95 -7.19 12.69 -7.69
C HIS A 95 -6.60 13.92 -6.97
N VAL A 96 -5.99 13.71 -5.81
CA VAL A 96 -5.51 14.82 -4.96
C VAL A 96 -4.22 15.42 -5.49
N ASN A 97 -3.28 14.60 -5.99
CA ASN A 97 -1.96 15.09 -6.36
C ASN A 97 -1.90 15.64 -7.79
N ASN A 98 -2.65 15.07 -8.73
CA ASN A 98 -2.63 15.45 -10.15
C ASN A 98 -3.93 16.15 -10.61
N ASP A 99 -4.82 16.50 -9.68
CA ASP A 99 -6.09 17.20 -9.91
C ASP A 99 -7.01 16.49 -10.93
N MET A 100 -6.88 15.17 -11.05
CA MET A 100 -7.71 14.36 -11.94
C MET A 100 -9.12 14.22 -11.39
N SER A 101 -10.13 14.47 -12.20
CA SER A 101 -11.52 14.25 -11.81
C SER A 101 -11.83 12.76 -11.64
N TRP A 102 -12.82 12.45 -10.80
CA TRP A 102 -13.34 11.09 -10.63
C TRP A 102 -13.83 10.49 -11.94
N GLU A 103 -14.40 11.31 -12.82
CA GLU A 103 -14.85 10.89 -14.15
C GLU A 103 -13.68 10.52 -15.06
N GLU A 104 -12.59 11.29 -15.05
CA GLU A 104 -11.38 10.95 -15.83
C GLU A 104 -10.76 9.65 -15.34
N LEU A 105 -10.73 9.45 -14.02
CA LEU A 105 -10.26 8.20 -13.41
C LEU A 105 -11.17 7.02 -13.78
N ALA A 106 -12.49 7.23 -13.83
CA ALA A 106 -13.46 6.21 -14.27
C ALA A 106 -13.35 5.87 -15.76
N LYS A 107 -12.98 6.85 -16.60
CA LYS A 107 -12.81 6.67 -18.05
C LYS A 107 -11.49 5.97 -18.41
N LYS A 108 -10.55 5.80 -17.47
CA LYS A 108 -9.29 5.07 -17.69
C LYS A 108 -9.57 3.62 -18.06
N GLN A 109 -8.90 3.15 -19.11
CA GLN A 109 -9.02 1.78 -19.58
C GLN A 109 -7.68 1.23 -20.08
N TYR A 110 -7.43 -0.03 -19.79
CA TYR A 110 -6.39 -0.82 -20.44
C TYR A 110 -6.85 -1.21 -21.83
N LYS A 111 -5.99 -1.00 -22.82
CA LYS A 111 -6.17 -1.49 -24.18
C LYS A 111 -5.20 -2.65 -24.40
N TYR A 112 -5.74 -3.84 -24.66
CA TYR A 112 -4.93 -5.01 -24.98
C TYR A 112 -4.69 -5.10 -26.48
N ALA A 113 -3.59 -5.74 -26.90
CA ALA A 113 -3.27 -5.94 -28.32
C ALA A 113 -4.36 -6.72 -29.08
N THR A 114 -5.20 -7.47 -28.37
CA THR A 114 -6.35 -8.21 -28.88
C THR A 114 -7.57 -7.33 -29.19
N GLY A 115 -7.51 -6.01 -28.96
CA GLY A 115 -8.63 -5.08 -29.14
C GLY A 115 -9.62 -5.05 -27.96
N MET A 116 -9.47 -5.97 -26.99
CA MET A 116 -10.26 -5.93 -25.76
C MET A 116 -9.87 -4.71 -24.92
N THR A 117 -10.86 -4.09 -24.28
CA THR A 117 -10.65 -3.05 -23.28
C THR A 117 -11.13 -3.51 -21.91
N ARG A 118 -10.42 -3.10 -20.85
CA ARG A 118 -10.89 -3.25 -19.47
C ARG A 118 -10.77 -1.94 -18.73
N PRO A 119 -11.73 -1.59 -17.86
CA PRO A 119 -11.59 -0.42 -17.01
C PRO A 119 -10.35 -0.56 -16.12
N TYR A 120 -9.68 0.56 -15.88
CA TYR A 120 -8.49 0.58 -15.04
C TYR A 120 -8.86 0.38 -13.56
N PHE A 121 -9.99 0.94 -13.15
CA PHE A 121 -10.56 0.87 -11.80
C PHE A 121 -12.04 0.47 -11.87
N THR A 122 -12.53 -0.25 -10.86
CA THR A 122 -13.97 -0.56 -10.75
C THR A 122 -14.72 0.62 -10.13
N ARG A 123 -16.05 0.62 -10.24
CA ARG A 123 -16.89 1.67 -9.65
C ARG A 123 -16.76 1.70 -8.12
N GLU A 124 -16.68 0.53 -7.51
CA GLU A 124 -16.56 0.35 -6.06
C GLU A 124 -15.24 0.91 -5.55
N GLU A 125 -14.15 0.71 -6.30
CA GLU A 125 -12.83 1.26 -5.96
C GLU A 125 -12.82 2.79 -6.00
N ILE A 126 -13.48 3.38 -6.99
CA ILE A 126 -13.61 4.83 -7.12
C ILE A 126 -14.48 5.40 -5.98
N GLN A 127 -15.58 4.73 -5.62
CA GLN A 127 -16.40 5.13 -4.48
C GLN A 127 -15.66 5.05 -3.15
N ALA A 128 -14.91 3.97 -2.93
CA ALA A 128 -14.05 3.84 -1.74
C ALA A 128 -12.97 4.93 -1.72
N ALA A 129 -12.41 5.30 -2.87
CA ALA A 129 -11.43 6.39 -2.95
C ALA A 129 -12.04 7.76 -2.62
N MET A 130 -13.26 8.04 -3.09
CA MET A 130 -13.98 9.26 -2.71
C MET A 130 -14.15 9.36 -1.19
N GLN A 131 -14.58 8.28 -0.54
CA GLN A 131 -14.72 8.21 0.92
C GLN A 131 -13.37 8.38 1.63
N ALA A 132 -12.31 7.74 1.12
CA ALA A 132 -10.97 7.84 1.68
C ALA A 132 -10.43 9.27 1.63
N VAL A 133 -10.62 9.99 0.51
CA VAL A 133 -10.23 11.40 0.38
C VAL A 133 -11.01 12.28 1.36
N THR A 134 -12.33 12.08 1.49
CA THR A 134 -13.13 12.82 2.47
C THR A 134 -12.64 12.57 3.90
N ALA A 135 -12.39 11.31 4.28
CA ALA A 135 -11.90 10.95 5.60
C ALA A 135 -10.51 11.54 5.88
N ALA A 136 -9.60 11.48 4.90
CA ALA A 136 -8.25 12.05 5.00
C ALA A 136 -8.30 13.58 5.17
N SER A 137 -9.13 14.28 4.39
CA SER A 137 -9.31 15.73 4.53
C SER A 137 -9.83 16.09 5.93
N LEU A 138 -10.82 15.35 6.46
CA LEU A 138 -11.31 15.57 7.81
C LEU A 138 -10.26 15.29 8.88
N ALA A 139 -9.42 14.27 8.69
CA ALA A 139 -8.33 13.96 9.61
C ALA A 139 -7.29 15.09 9.63
N VAL A 140 -6.90 15.61 8.47
CA VAL A 140 -5.96 16.74 8.32
C VAL A 140 -6.50 18.01 8.98
N GLU A 141 -7.78 18.33 8.79
CA GLU A 141 -8.39 19.51 9.44
C GLU A 141 -8.40 19.36 10.98
N LYS A 142 -8.61 18.15 11.50
CA LYS A 142 -8.52 17.88 12.96
C LYS A 142 -7.11 18.07 13.50
N THR A 143 -6.08 17.56 12.82
CA THR A 143 -4.68 17.76 13.24
C THR A 143 -4.25 19.22 13.13
N LYS A 144 -4.74 19.95 12.12
CA LYS A 144 -4.53 21.40 12.00
C LYS A 144 -5.19 22.17 13.14
N ALA A 145 -6.42 21.80 13.52
CA ALA A 145 -7.15 22.42 14.63
C ALA A 145 -6.56 22.08 16.02
N ALA A 146 -5.85 20.95 16.16
CA ALA A 146 -5.15 20.56 17.39
C ALA A 146 -3.74 21.19 17.52
N SER A 147 -3.12 21.61 16.41
CA SER A 147 -1.78 22.20 16.39
C SER A 147 -1.61 23.63 16.92
N PRO A 148 -2.62 24.49 17.17
CA PRO A 148 -2.38 25.80 17.77
C PRO A 148 -2.15 25.76 19.29
N ALA A 149 -2.20 24.60 19.96
CA ALA A 149 -2.13 24.51 21.42
C ALA A 149 -0.78 24.09 22.04
N SER A 150 0.26 23.77 21.23
CA SER A 150 1.50 23.15 21.75
C SER A 150 2.80 23.93 21.53
N SER A 151 2.76 25.24 21.22
CA SER A 151 3.98 26.06 21.06
C SER A 151 4.28 27.02 22.23
N VAL A 152 3.65 26.84 23.39
CA VAL A 152 4.07 27.51 24.63
C VAL A 152 4.78 26.49 25.53
N SER A 153 6.10 26.37 25.36
CA SER A 153 7.00 25.90 26.43
C SER A 153 8.29 26.71 26.40
N GLN A 154 8.13 27.95 26.85
CA GLN A 154 9.03 28.73 27.70
C GLN A 154 10.54 28.58 27.54
N ASN A 155 11.15 29.65 27.00
CA ASN A 155 12.42 30.16 27.51
C ASN A 155 12.35 30.28 29.04
N SER A 156 13.40 29.86 29.74
CA SER A 156 13.79 30.53 30.98
C SER A 156 15.30 30.55 31.18
N PRO A 157 15.85 31.68 31.66
CA PRO A 157 17.27 31.97 31.73
C PRO A 157 17.92 31.46 33.02
N LYS A 158 19.23 31.22 32.97
CA LYS A 158 20.18 31.53 34.05
C LYS A 158 21.53 31.89 33.45
#